data_AF-A0A3P7KB96-F1
#
_entry.id   AF-A0A3P7KB96-F1
#
_cell.length_a   1.000
_cell.length_b   1.000
_cell.length_c   1.000
_cell.angle_alpha   90.00
_cell.angle_beta   90.00
_cell.angle_gamma   90.00
#
_symmetry.space_group_name_H-M   'P 1'
#
loop_
_entity.id
_entity.type
_entity.pdbx_description
1 polymer ?
#
loop_
_entity_poly.entity_id
_entity_poly.type
_entity_poly.pdbx_seq_one_letter_code
_entity_poly.pdbx_strand_id
1 'polypeptide(L)'
;MSYSEAIWPSQSLNISLGTCEKEPEICNEEYQENAAMLEVFYEALNFETLTESEAYGVVKMLADFGGQLGLWSGVSFMTCCEFVCLGCELLYMIAMHHWKKYKLKKQEMDNAF
;
A
#
# COMPACT_ATOMS: atom_id res chain seq x y z
N MET A 1 -17.75 15.17 11.07
CA MET A 1 -19.07 14.82 11.62
C MET A 1 -19.59 16.06 12.33
N SER A 2 -20.62 16.68 11.77
CA SER A 2 -21.27 17.87 12.35
C SER A 2 -22.55 17.41 13.04
N TYR A 3 -22.84 17.91 14.24
CA TYR A 3 -24.08 17.63 14.96
C TYR A 3 -24.92 18.91 15.05
N SER A 4 -26.24 18.77 15.02
CA SER A 4 -27.18 19.86 15.23
C SER A 4 -28.38 19.36 16.02
N GLU A 5 -28.82 20.16 16.98
CA GLU A 5 -29.90 19.82 17.92
C GLU A 5 -30.99 20.90 17.83
N ALA A 6 -32.24 20.46 17.89
CA ALA A 6 -33.42 21.33 17.93
C ALA A 6 -34.45 20.78 18.92
N ILE A 7 -35.25 21.67 19.50
CA ILE A 7 -36.32 21.28 20.43
C ILE A 7 -37.42 20.56 19.65
N TRP A 8 -37.74 19.35 20.09
CA TRP A 8 -38.82 18.53 19.57
C TRP A 8 -39.42 17.71 20.74
N PRO A 9 -40.74 17.48 20.79
CA PRO A 9 -41.79 17.99 19.91
C PRO A 9 -42.15 19.46 20.24
N SER A 10 -42.70 20.19 19.27
CA SER A 10 -43.13 21.57 19.52
C SER A 10 -44.41 21.61 20.37
N GLN A 11 -44.45 22.50 21.37
CA GLN A 11 -45.61 22.67 22.28
C GLN A 11 -46.94 22.99 21.56
N SER A 12 -46.90 23.56 20.35
CA SER A 12 -48.10 23.92 19.59
C SER A 12 -48.72 22.77 18.79
N LEU A 13 -48.04 21.63 18.69
CA LEU A 13 -48.47 20.50 17.88
C LEU A 13 -49.13 19.44 18.76
N ASN A 14 -50.46 19.30 18.66
CA ASN A 14 -51.19 18.13 19.16
C ASN A 14 -50.98 16.96 18.19
N ILE A 15 -49.75 16.43 18.17
CA ILE A 15 -49.38 15.29 17.34
C ILE A 15 -49.67 14.00 18.11
N SER A 16 -50.56 13.16 17.56
CA SER A 16 -50.64 11.75 17.93
C SER A 16 -49.47 11.00 17.28
N LEU A 17 -48.29 11.08 17.90
CA LEU A 17 -47.10 10.40 17.37
C LEU A 17 -47.13 8.94 17.83
N GLY A 18 -47.54 8.03 16.96
CA GLY A 18 -47.68 6.61 17.32
C GLY A 18 -48.97 6.28 18.07
N THR A 19 -49.03 5.08 18.64
CA THR A 19 -50.17 4.55 19.41
C THR A 19 -50.09 4.99 20.87
N CYS A 20 -50.39 6.25 21.17
CA CYS A 20 -50.71 6.65 22.53
C CYS A 20 -52.22 6.48 22.75
N GLU A 21 -52.63 5.54 23.60
CA GLU A 21 -54.05 5.28 23.93
C GLU A 21 -54.60 6.23 25.01
N LYS A 22 -53.79 7.17 25.50
CA LYS A 22 -54.16 8.13 26.56
C LYS A 22 -54.55 9.51 25.97
N GLU A 23 -55.02 10.39 26.84
CA GLU A 23 -55.36 11.78 26.50
C GLU A 23 -54.12 12.54 25.97
N PRO A 24 -54.26 13.37 24.92
CA PRO A 24 -53.12 13.94 24.19
C PRO A 24 -52.18 14.80 25.04
N GLU A 25 -52.68 15.41 26.12
CA GLU A 25 -51.85 16.24 27.01
C GLU A 25 -50.81 15.41 27.77
N ILE A 26 -51.22 14.25 28.30
CA ILE A 26 -50.34 13.33 29.06
C ILE A 26 -49.30 12.71 28.12
N CYS A 27 -49.71 12.38 26.90
CA CYS A 27 -48.79 11.85 25.89
C CYS A 27 -47.70 12.89 25.54
N ASN A 28 -48.06 14.18 25.42
CA ASN A 28 -47.11 15.23 25.07
C ASN A 28 -46.04 15.42 26.16
N GLU A 29 -46.42 15.38 27.44
CA GLU A 29 -45.47 15.42 28.56
C GLU A 29 -44.50 14.22 28.51
N GLU A 30 -45.04 13.01 28.28
CA GLU A 30 -44.24 11.78 28.24
C GLU A 30 -43.27 11.77 27.05
N TYR A 31 -43.68 12.29 25.89
CA TYR A 31 -42.81 12.46 24.72
C TYR A 31 -41.75 13.56 24.92
N GLN A 32 -42.07 14.64 25.62
CA GLN A 32 -41.09 15.70 25.92
C GLN A 32 -39.97 15.22 26.85
N GLU A 33 -40.27 14.34 27.80
CA GLU A 33 -39.27 13.84 28.74
C GLU A 33 -38.49 12.63 28.22
N ASN A 34 -39.13 11.75 27.43
CA ASN A 34 -38.57 10.43 27.11
C ASN A 34 -38.27 10.18 25.63
N ALA A 35 -38.69 11.08 24.72
CA ALA A 35 -38.49 10.85 23.29
C ALA A 35 -37.42 11.74 22.69
N ALA A 36 -36.65 11.15 21.77
CA ALA A 36 -35.64 11.83 20.98
C ALA A 36 -35.83 11.50 19.50
N MET A 37 -35.76 12.51 18.65
CA MET A 37 -35.80 12.38 17.20
C MET A 37 -34.36 12.42 16.67
N LEU A 38 -33.96 11.38 15.92
CA LEU A 38 -32.65 11.30 15.29
C LEU A 38 -32.81 11.25 13.77
N GLU A 39 -32.23 12.21 13.08
CA GLU A 39 -32.19 12.28 11.62
C GLU A 39 -30.74 12.22 11.14
N VAL A 40 -30.42 11.22 10.31
CA VAL A 40 -29.06 11.02 9.78
C VAL A 40 -29.08 11.29 8.29
N PHE A 41 -28.32 12.30 7.88
CA PHE A 41 -28.24 12.73 6.49
C PHE A 41 -26.81 12.97 6.04
N TYR A 42 -26.59 12.85 4.74
CA TYR A 42 -25.36 13.27 4.09
C TYR A 42 -25.42 14.77 3.80
N GLU A 43 -24.43 15.53 4.26
CA GLU A 43 -24.32 16.98 4.02
C GLU A 43 -24.11 17.32 2.53
N ALA A 44 -23.39 16.46 1.81
CA ALA A 44 -23.22 16.52 0.36
C ALA A 44 -23.07 15.11 -0.22
N LEU A 45 -23.45 14.90 -1.49
CA LEU A 45 -23.27 13.63 -2.21
C LEU A 45 -21.81 13.34 -2.64
N ASN A 46 -20.84 14.01 -2.01
CA ASN A 46 -19.43 13.85 -2.30
C ASN A 46 -18.83 12.85 -1.32
N PHE A 47 -18.37 11.71 -1.83
CA PHE A 47 -17.64 10.72 -1.07
C PHE A 47 -16.14 11.01 -1.18
N GLU A 48 -15.49 11.37 -0.07
CA GLU A 48 -14.04 11.49 -0.02
C GLU A 48 -13.43 10.10 0.07
N THR A 49 -12.83 9.63 -1.02
CA THR A 49 -12.14 8.34 -1.06
C THR A 49 -10.64 8.59 -0.81
N LEU A 50 -10.17 8.28 0.40
CA LEU A 50 -8.76 8.32 0.75
C LEU A 50 -8.08 7.04 0.23
N THR A 51 -7.58 7.09 -1.00
CA THR A 51 -6.79 5.99 -1.55
C THR A 51 -5.33 6.13 -1.13
N GLU A 52 -4.85 5.27 -0.23
CA GLU A 52 -3.42 5.09 0.00
C GLU A 52 -2.82 4.35 -1.20
N SER A 53 -2.14 5.09 -2.08
CA SER A 53 -1.26 4.51 -3.08
C SER A 53 0.12 4.30 -2.44
N GLU A 54 0.78 3.18 -2.72
CA GLU A 54 2.14 2.91 -2.21
C GLU A 54 3.05 4.12 -2.46
N ALA A 55 3.53 4.74 -1.37
CA ALA A 55 4.31 5.97 -1.44
C ALA A 55 5.59 5.78 -2.28
N TYR A 56 6.11 4.54 -2.31
CA TYR A 56 7.31 4.20 -3.02
C TYR A 56 7.30 2.74 -3.52
N GLY A 57 6.71 2.54 -4.70
CA GLY A 57 6.77 1.24 -5.38
C GLY A 57 8.17 0.91 -5.88
N VAL A 58 8.43 -0.38 -6.12
CA VAL A 58 9.71 -0.90 -6.63
C VAL A 58 10.20 -0.18 -7.89
N VAL A 59 9.28 0.32 -8.71
CA VAL A 59 9.60 1.07 -9.93
C VAL A 59 10.28 2.41 -9.63
N LYS A 60 9.81 3.15 -8.61
CA LYS A 60 10.41 4.43 -8.22
C LYS A 60 11.80 4.21 -7.62
N MET A 61 11.96 3.15 -6.83
CA MET A 61 13.26 2.77 -6.26
C MET A 61 14.31 2.49 -7.33
N LEU A 62 13.95 1.70 -8.35
CA LEU A 62 14.86 1.38 -9.46
C LEU A 62 15.18 2.61 -10.31
N ALA A 63 14.21 3.52 -10.48
CA ALA A 63 14.42 4.77 -11.23
C ALA A 63 15.42 5.69 -10.51
N ASP A 64 15.32 5.86 -9.20
CA ASP A 64 16.26 6.70 -8.44
C ASP A 64 17.66 6.06 -8.38
N PHE A 65 17.73 4.74 -8.22
CA PHE A 65 19.00 4.01 -8.21
C PHE A 65 19.72 4.07 -9.56
N GLY A 66 19.00 3.81 -10.66
CA GLY A 66 19.54 3.92 -12.01
C GLY A 66 19.90 5.36 -12.40
N GLY A 67 19.08 6.33 -11.98
CA GLY A 67 19.31 7.75 -12.22
C GLY A 67 20.57 8.27 -11.52
N GLN A 68 20.75 7.94 -10.24
CA GLN A 68 21.94 8.36 -9.49
C GLN A 68 23.21 7.65 -9.97
N LEU A 69 23.16 6.33 -10.24
CA LEU A 69 24.31 5.60 -10.76
C LEU A 69 24.71 6.05 -12.18
N GLY A 70 23.71 6.32 -13.04
CA GLY A 70 23.94 6.84 -14.38
C GLY A 70 24.50 8.27 -14.37
N LEU A 71 24.02 9.12 -13.45
CA LEU A 71 24.47 10.52 -13.34
C LEU A 71 25.90 10.64 -12.82
N TRP A 72 26.27 9.86 -11.79
CA TRP A 72 27.57 10.02 -11.11
C TRP A 72 28.68 9.12 -11.69
N SER A 73 28.34 7.90 -12.07
CA SER A 73 29.33 6.90 -12.52
C SER A 73 29.30 6.70 -14.04
N GLY A 74 28.31 7.23 -14.75
CA GLY A 74 28.10 6.95 -16.18
C GLY A 74 27.84 5.47 -16.47
N VAL A 75 27.56 4.66 -15.44
CA VAL A 75 27.35 3.22 -15.55
C VAL A 75 25.92 2.98 -15.99
N SER A 76 25.77 2.24 -17.08
CA SER A 76 24.48 1.84 -17.63
C SER A 76 24.28 0.33 -17.52
N PHE A 77 23.08 -0.13 -17.81
CA PHE A 77 22.76 -1.56 -17.93
C PHE A 77 23.72 -2.28 -18.90
N MET A 78 24.11 -1.61 -19.99
CA MET A 78 25.08 -2.13 -20.95
C MET A 78 26.45 -2.38 -20.32
N THR A 79 26.91 -1.48 -19.45
CA THR A 79 28.18 -1.62 -18.72
C THR A 79 28.13 -2.81 -17.74
N CYS A 80 27.00 -3.04 -17.08
CA CYS A 80 26.80 -4.24 -16.26
C CYS A 80 26.86 -5.53 -17.08
N CYS A 81 26.22 -5.58 -18.25
CA CYS A 81 26.29 -6.73 -19.14
C CYS A 81 27.72 -7.02 -19.58
N GLU A 82 28.48 -5.98 -19.94
CA GLU A 82 29.89 -6.12 -20.34
C GLU A 82 30.75 -6.68 -19.20
N PHE A 83 30.54 -6.20 -17.96
CA PHE A 83 31.26 -6.70 -16.79
C PHE A 83 30.96 -8.18 -16.50
N VAL A 84 29.71 -8.62 -16.70
CA VAL A 84 29.32 -10.03 -16.54
C VAL A 84 29.96 -10.89 -17.63
N CYS A 85 29.93 -10.46 -18.90
CA CYS A 85 30.56 -11.19 -20.00
C CYS A 85 32.08 -11.34 -19.77
N LEU A 86 32.77 -10.23 -19.43
CA LEU A 86 34.19 -10.25 -19.09
C LEU A 86 34.48 -11.16 -17.89
N GLY A 87 33.63 -11.13 -16.85
CA GLY A 87 33.75 -12.02 -15.71
C GLY A 87 33.62 -13.50 -16.11
N CYS A 88 32.62 -13.84 -16.93
CA CYS A 88 32.44 -15.21 -17.44
C CYS A 88 33.62 -15.68 -18.30
N GLU A 89 34.13 -14.84 -19.19
CA GLU A 89 35.30 -15.16 -20.02
C GLU A 89 36.55 -15.37 -19.16
N LEU A 90 36.78 -14.50 -18.17
CA LEU A 90 37.91 -14.62 -17.25
C LEU A 90 37.81 -15.93 -16.45
N LEU A 91 36.63 -16.25 -15.91
CA LEU A 91 36.39 -17.48 -15.17
C LEU A 91 36.60 -18.72 -16.04
N TYR A 92 36.14 -18.69 -17.29
CA TYR A 92 36.34 -19.78 -18.24
C TYR A 92 37.83 -20.01 -18.53
N MET A 93 38.59 -18.95 -18.77
CA MET A 93 40.03 -19.01 -19.01
C MET A 93 40.79 -19.54 -17.78
N ILE A 94 40.43 -19.10 -16.57
CA ILE A 94 40.99 -19.60 -15.32
C ILE A 94 40.66 -21.09 -15.16
N ALA A 95 39.40 -21.48 -15.31
CA ALA A 95 38.98 -22.88 -15.18
C ALA A 95 39.74 -23.79 -16.17
N MET A 96 39.88 -23.37 -17.43
CA MET A 96 40.62 -24.11 -18.44
C MET A 96 42.11 -24.19 -18.12
N HIS A 97 42.72 -23.10 -17.67
CA HIS A 97 44.13 -23.09 -17.26
C HIS A 97 44.39 -24.04 -16.09
N HIS A 98 43.55 -24.00 -15.06
CA HIS A 98 43.64 -24.91 -13.93
C HIS A 98 43.40 -26.36 -14.36
N TRP A 99 42.40 -26.65 -15.20
CA TRP A 99 42.15 -28.00 -15.71
C TRP A 99 43.32 -28.56 -16.53
N LYS A 100 43.96 -27.77 -17.38
CA LYS A 100 45.14 -28.21 -18.14
C LYS A 100 46.30 -28.58 -17.22
N LYS A 101 46.54 -27.78 -16.18
CA LYS A 101 47.59 -28.05 -15.18
C LYS A 101 47.28 -29.28 -14.33
N TYR A 102 46.01 -29.49 -13.96
CA TYR A 102 45.56 -30.72 -13.29
C TYR A 102 45.75 -31.96 -14.17
N LYS A 103 45.44 -31.87 -15.46
CA LYS A 103 45.57 -32.99 -16.40
C LYS A 103 47.03 -33.41 -16.64
N LEU A 104 47.94 -32.44 -16.73
CA LEU A 104 49.39 -32.69 -16.83
C LEU A 104 49.94 -33.41 -15.60
N LYS A 105 49.61 -32.91 -14.39
CA LYS A 105 50.02 -33.58 -13.14
C LYS A 105 49.48 -35.00 -13.03
N LYS A 106 48.24 -35.22 -13.48
CA LYS A 106 47.64 -36.56 -13.48
C LYS A 106 48.37 -37.50 -14.45
N GLN A 107 48.73 -37.03 -15.66
CA GLN A 107 49.53 -37.83 -16.59
C GLN A 107 50.93 -38.17 -16.06
N GLU A 108 51.61 -37.25 -15.36
CA GLU A 108 52.91 -37.52 -14.75
C GLU A 108 52.82 -38.60 -13.66
N MET A 109 51.73 -38.59 -12.88
CA MET A 109 51.48 -39.56 -11.82
C MET A 109 51.10 -40.94 -12.39
N ASP A 110 50.31 -40.98 -13.47
CA ASP A 110 49.93 -42.22 -14.18
C ASP A 110 51.13 -42.86 -14.91
N ASN A 111 52.11 -42.06 -15.37
CA ASN A 111 53.34 -42.55 -16.01
C ASN A 111 54.43 -42.99 -14.99
N ALA A 112 54.27 -42.65 -13.71
CA ALA A 112 55.20 -42.99 -12.64
C ALA A 112 54.85 -44.32 -11.92
N PHE A 113 53.76 -44.98 -12.31
CA PHE A 113 53.32 -46.28 -11.83
C PHE A 113 53.44 -47.32 -12.94
#